data_AF-A0A2U2AJP6-F1
#
_entry.id   AF-A0A2U2AJP6-F1
#
_cell.length_a   1.000
_cell.length_b   1.000
_cell.length_c   1.000
_cell.angle_alpha   90.00
_cell.angle_beta   90.00
_cell.angle_gamma   90.00
#
_symmetry.space_group_name_H-M   'P 1'
#
loop_
_entity.id
_entity.type
_entity.pdbx_description
1 polymer ?
#
loop_
_entity_poly.entity_id
_entity_poly.type
_entity_poly.pdbx_seq_one_letter_code
_entity_poly.pdbx_strand_id
1 'polypeptide(L)'
;MIKLIVAIVIVIFVVYMVNRWLDWSKKRLEEMSSRGSGGNSIESQKTSAELSVVQKRYLSWNSSYNCEVVGESHYQRSLLTIAGAKEEESKSLEVIAELQHVPANRYDPNAQAVYIEGKQVGHLSQRDAHALIREKGKLHLNSHVVILVKAKIIGGWKNSRNEGSFGVVLDMPPMKDIAKVISSVSFEDSDQKRAKSIPLNRDQKRFFDYMGIKRDESINSLNVDQYIADKKIEIRSSEDRDLKEKLMTYQKRERVILDLLEDWRDRDNGVIFLYDEIKMPSELQVLKTLEELESEAISWDEIKSNNEMFYNKLLEKYPKLKK
;
A
#
# COMPACT_ATOMS: atom_id res chain seq x y z
N MET A 1 5.29 15.93 -33.24
CA MET A 1 5.01 14.81 -34.18
C MET A 1 5.26 13.44 -33.54
N ILE A 2 6.45 13.17 -32.97
CA ILE A 2 6.81 11.85 -32.40
C ILE A 2 5.88 11.40 -31.25
N LYS A 3 5.48 12.29 -30.33
CA LYS A 3 4.57 11.94 -29.22
C LYS A 3 3.16 11.52 -29.67
N LEU A 4 2.67 12.06 -30.79
CA LEU A 4 1.37 11.70 -31.35
C LEU A 4 1.43 10.32 -32.03
N ILE A 5 2.54 10.02 -32.70
CA ILE A 5 2.77 8.71 -33.33
C ILE A 5 2.87 7.62 -32.26
N VAL A 6 3.56 7.85 -31.15
CA VAL A 6 3.68 6.89 -30.04
C VAL A 6 2.31 6.62 -29.40
N ALA A 7 1.49 7.66 -29.17
CA ALA A 7 0.15 7.48 -28.61
C ALA A 7 -0.77 6.66 -29.55
N ILE A 8 -0.72 6.91 -30.86
CA ILE A 8 -1.48 6.15 -31.86
C ILE A 8 -1.04 4.68 -31.91
N VAL A 9 0.27 4.41 -31.85
CA VAL A 9 0.81 3.04 -31.83
C VAL A 9 0.37 2.29 -30.57
N ILE A 10 0.36 2.94 -29.41
CA ILE A 10 -0.12 2.34 -28.16
C ILE A 10 -1.62 2.01 -28.25
N VAL A 11 -2.44 2.93 -28.76
CA VAL A 11 -3.89 2.69 -28.93
C VAL A 11 -4.15 1.54 -29.91
N ILE A 12 -3.45 1.50 -31.05
CA ILE A 12 -3.56 0.41 -32.02
C ILE A 12 -3.13 -0.92 -31.40
N PHE A 13 -2.06 -0.92 -30.60
CA PHE A 13 -1.57 -2.12 -29.92
C PHE A 13 -2.55 -2.62 -28.85
N VAL A 14 -3.16 -1.74 -28.08
CA VAL A 14 -4.19 -2.08 -27.09
C VAL A 14 -5.45 -2.62 -27.78
N VAL A 15 -5.93 -1.98 -28.84
CA VAL A 15 -7.07 -2.46 -29.63
C VAL A 15 -6.77 -3.83 -30.27
N TYR A 16 -5.56 -4.02 -30.80
CA TYR A 16 -5.12 -5.30 -31.33
C TYR A 16 -5.10 -6.40 -30.26
N MET A 17 -4.59 -6.11 -29.06
CA MET A 17 -4.56 -7.05 -27.93
C MET A 17 -5.96 -7.43 -27.46
N VAL A 18 -6.88 -6.45 -27.37
CA VAL A 18 -8.28 -6.69 -26.98
C VAL A 18 -9.01 -7.53 -28.02
N ASN A 19 -8.88 -7.21 -29.31
CA ASN A 19 -9.52 -7.99 -30.38
C ASN A 19 -8.97 -9.42 -30.44
N ARG A 20 -7.65 -9.59 -30.30
CA ARG A 20 -7.01 -10.91 -30.26
C ARG A 20 -7.46 -11.74 -29.05
N TRP A 21 -7.69 -11.10 -27.91
CA TRP A 21 -8.23 -11.75 -26.71
C TRP A 21 -9.69 -12.19 -26.90
N LEU A 22 -10.51 -11.37 -27.56
CA LEU A 22 -11.90 -11.70 -27.89
C LEU A 22 -11.99 -12.87 -28.89
N ASP A 23 -11.15 -12.91 -29.91
CA ASP A 23 -11.12 -14.01 -30.89
C ASP A 23 -10.65 -15.32 -30.26
N TRP A 24 -9.64 -15.26 -29.39
CA TRP A 24 -9.19 -16.42 -28.62
C TRP A 24 -10.29 -16.95 -27.69
N SER A 25 -11.07 -16.06 -27.07
CA SER A 25 -12.20 -16.41 -26.22
C SER A 25 -13.33 -17.12 -27.00
N LYS A 26 -13.70 -16.59 -28.17
CA LYS A 26 -14.72 -17.20 -29.05
C LYS A 26 -14.32 -18.59 -29.52
N LYS A 27 -13.07 -18.75 -29.96
CA LYS A 27 -12.55 -20.05 -30.42
C LYS A 27 -12.55 -21.11 -29.31
N ARG A 28 -12.27 -20.69 -28.08
CA ARG A 28 -12.32 -21.57 -26.89
C ARG A 28 -13.74 -21.99 -26.52
N LEU A 29 -14.74 -21.12 -26.75
CA LEU A 29 -16.16 -21.46 -26.55
C LEU A 29 -16.67 -22.44 -27.61
N GLU A 30 -16.23 -22.30 -28.86
CA GLU A 30 -16.57 -23.23 -29.95
C GLU A 30 -15.95 -24.62 -29.74
N GLU A 31 -14.67 -24.70 -29.33
CA GLU A 31 -13.98 -25.96 -28.99
C GLU A 31 -14.59 -26.69 -27.77
N MET A 32 -15.21 -25.95 -26.85
CA MET A 32 -15.94 -26.51 -25.71
C MET A 32 -17.34 -27.00 -26.12
N SER A 33 -18.00 -26.35 -27.08
CA SER A 33 -19.31 -26.78 -27.60
C SER A 33 -19.21 -28.01 -28.51
N SER A 34 -18.08 -28.22 -29.20
CA SER A 34 -17.89 -29.38 -30.09
C SER A 34 -17.54 -30.69 -29.36
N ARG A 35 -17.32 -30.64 -28.03
CA ARG A 35 -16.92 -31.79 -27.20
C ARG A 35 -18.05 -32.41 -26.37
N GLY A 36 -19.26 -31.85 -26.39
CA GLY A 36 -20.41 -32.34 -25.64
C GLY A 36 -21.59 -32.70 -26.54
N SER A 37 -21.56 -33.87 -27.17
CA SER A 37 -22.73 -34.44 -27.86
C SER A 37 -23.16 -35.73 -27.18
N GLY A 38 -24.25 -35.64 -26.41
CA GLY A 38 -24.98 -36.74 -25.79
C GLY A 38 -26.28 -36.18 -25.24
N GLY A 39 -27.38 -36.40 -25.96
CA GLY A 39 -28.62 -35.67 -25.82
C GLY A 39 -29.48 -35.97 -24.57
N ASN A 40 -30.48 -35.08 -24.43
CA ASN A 40 -31.70 -35.13 -23.63
C ASN A 40 -31.66 -34.61 -22.18
N SER A 41 -31.84 -33.28 -22.06
CA SER A 41 -32.76 -32.58 -21.14
C SER A 41 -32.45 -31.07 -21.14
N ILE A 42 -32.44 -30.44 -22.33
CA ILE A 42 -31.81 -29.12 -22.53
C ILE A 42 -32.70 -27.93 -22.12
N GLU A 43 -34.00 -28.10 -21.91
CA GLU A 43 -34.88 -26.94 -21.75
C GLU A 43 -35.10 -26.50 -20.28
N SER A 44 -34.74 -27.32 -19.30
CA SER A 44 -34.89 -26.97 -17.88
C SER A 44 -33.57 -26.70 -17.14
N GLN A 45 -32.42 -26.84 -17.81
CA GLN A 45 -31.09 -26.55 -17.26
C GLN A 45 -30.38 -25.35 -17.89
N LYS A 46 -30.89 -24.84 -19.03
CA LYS A 46 -30.29 -23.67 -19.71
C LYS A 46 -30.43 -22.37 -18.91
N THR A 47 -31.34 -22.28 -17.95
CA THR A 47 -31.58 -21.05 -17.17
C THR A 47 -30.67 -20.88 -15.95
N SER A 48 -29.96 -21.93 -15.52
CA SER A 48 -29.16 -21.90 -14.27
C SER A 48 -27.66 -21.67 -14.48
N ALA A 49 -27.15 -21.92 -15.69
CA ALA A 49 -25.72 -21.77 -16.00
C ALA A 49 -25.33 -20.36 -16.49
N GLU A 50 -26.31 -19.54 -16.89
CA GLU A 50 -26.06 -18.24 -17.55
C GLU A 50 -26.08 -17.02 -16.60
N LEU A 51 -26.26 -17.20 -15.28
CA LEU A 51 -26.38 -16.07 -14.32
C LEU A 51 -25.71 -16.30 -12.95
N SER A 52 -24.62 -17.05 -12.85
CA SER A 52 -23.75 -16.98 -11.66
C SER A 52 -22.71 -15.87 -11.84
N VAL A 53 -23.14 -14.61 -11.79
CA VAL A 53 -22.19 -13.49 -11.63
C VAL A 53 -21.50 -13.70 -10.29
N VAL A 54 -20.28 -14.24 -10.31
CA VAL A 54 -19.47 -14.41 -9.11
C VAL A 54 -19.31 -13.04 -8.47
N GLN A 55 -19.92 -12.86 -7.29
CA GLN A 55 -19.90 -11.57 -6.63
C GLN A 55 -18.50 -11.33 -6.07
N LYS A 56 -17.80 -10.38 -6.69
CA LYS A 56 -16.47 -9.95 -6.25
C LYS A 56 -16.57 -8.83 -5.23
N ARG A 57 -15.74 -8.90 -4.20
CA ARG A 57 -15.53 -7.83 -3.22
C ARG A 57 -14.05 -7.47 -3.18
N TYR A 58 -13.73 -6.21 -2.98
CA TYR A 58 -12.37 -5.70 -2.98
C TYR A 58 -11.98 -5.34 -1.55
N LEU A 59 -10.82 -5.82 -1.13
CA LEU A 59 -10.25 -5.55 0.18
C LEU A 59 -9.01 -4.67 0.00
N SER A 60 -9.22 -3.36 0.09
CA SER A 60 -8.15 -2.36 0.06
C SER A 60 -7.64 -2.09 1.47
N TRP A 61 -6.34 -2.21 1.66
CA TRP A 61 -5.67 -1.84 2.90
C TRP A 61 -4.50 -0.88 2.62
N ASN A 62 -3.41 -0.94 3.39
CA ASN A 62 -2.32 0.06 3.35
C ASN A 62 -1.05 -0.46 2.68
N SER A 63 -1.12 -1.54 1.92
CA SER A 63 0.03 -2.18 1.28
C SER A 63 1.13 -2.54 2.29
N SER A 64 0.74 -2.97 3.49
CA SER A 64 1.69 -3.42 4.53
C SER A 64 2.08 -4.89 4.38
N TYR A 65 1.33 -5.67 3.60
CA TYR A 65 1.64 -7.07 3.27
C TYR A 65 1.96 -7.93 4.51
N ASN A 66 1.05 -7.88 5.47
CA ASN A 66 1.22 -8.35 6.85
C ASN A 66 0.57 -9.71 7.14
N CYS A 67 -0.08 -10.33 6.16
CA CYS A 67 -0.75 -11.63 6.34
C CYS A 67 -0.08 -12.68 5.45
N GLU A 68 0.60 -13.64 6.08
CA GLU A 68 1.25 -14.73 5.39
C GLU A 68 0.22 -15.74 4.88
N VAL A 69 0.43 -16.20 3.64
CA VAL A 69 -0.22 -17.40 3.12
C VAL A 69 0.50 -18.61 3.70
N VAL A 70 -0.20 -19.74 3.80
CA VAL A 70 0.38 -21.00 4.23
C VAL A 70 0.17 -22.10 3.19
N GLY A 71 1.02 -23.13 3.25
CA GLY A 71 0.97 -24.29 2.37
C GLY A 71 1.52 -24.03 0.96
N GLU A 72 2.20 -22.92 0.72
CA GLU A 72 2.75 -22.54 -0.58
C GLU A 72 3.81 -23.54 -1.09
N SER A 73 4.41 -24.32 -0.18
CA SER A 73 5.31 -25.43 -0.52
C SER A 73 4.65 -26.44 -1.46
N HIS A 74 3.34 -26.65 -1.36
CA HIS A 74 2.57 -27.53 -2.24
C HIS A 74 2.26 -26.90 -3.61
N TYR A 75 2.46 -25.59 -3.77
CA TYR A 75 2.07 -24.83 -4.95
C TYR A 75 3.24 -24.07 -5.60
N GLN A 76 4.49 -24.47 -5.31
CA GLN A 76 5.69 -23.86 -5.91
C GLN A 76 5.66 -23.85 -7.44
N ARG A 77 5.05 -24.85 -8.09
CA ARG A 77 4.89 -24.88 -9.56
C ARG A 77 3.91 -23.81 -10.06
N SER A 78 2.82 -23.57 -9.34
CA SER A 78 1.88 -22.47 -9.65
C SER A 78 2.59 -21.13 -9.53
N LEU A 79 3.31 -20.92 -8.43
CA LEU A 79 4.05 -19.70 -8.15
C LEU A 79 5.17 -19.43 -9.17
N LEU A 80 5.94 -20.46 -9.53
CA LEU A 80 6.93 -20.38 -10.61
C LEU A 80 6.29 -19.98 -11.96
N THR A 81 5.09 -20.48 -12.25
CA THR A 81 4.38 -20.14 -13.50
C THR A 81 3.98 -18.67 -13.55
N ILE A 82 3.65 -18.08 -12.39
CA ILE A 82 3.21 -16.68 -12.27
C ILE A 82 4.40 -15.74 -12.18
N ALA A 83 5.33 -16.02 -11.27
CA ALA A 83 6.48 -15.15 -10.97
C ALA A 83 7.66 -15.31 -11.93
N GLY A 84 7.66 -16.36 -12.75
CA GLY A 84 8.76 -16.72 -13.63
C GLY A 84 9.85 -17.52 -12.93
N ALA A 85 10.97 -17.73 -13.62
CA ALA A 85 12.09 -18.50 -13.12
C ALA A 85 12.73 -17.86 -11.86
N LYS A 86 13.33 -18.71 -11.02
CA LYS A 86 14.13 -18.26 -9.88
C LYS A 86 15.39 -17.55 -10.37
N GLU A 87 15.76 -16.46 -9.72
CA GLU A 87 16.95 -15.64 -10.02
C GLU A 87 17.89 -15.61 -8.81
N GLU A 88 19.10 -15.06 -8.95
CA GLU A 88 20.02 -14.96 -7.80
C GLU A 88 19.46 -14.08 -6.68
N GLU A 89 18.73 -13.04 -7.06
CA GLU A 89 18.01 -12.16 -6.13
C GLU A 89 16.59 -12.67 -5.84
N SER A 90 16.09 -12.36 -4.63
CA SER A 90 14.71 -12.67 -4.27
C SER A 90 13.73 -11.85 -5.09
N LYS A 91 12.69 -12.51 -5.61
CA LYS A 91 11.54 -11.84 -6.24
C LYS A 91 10.76 -11.02 -5.21
N SER A 92 10.14 -9.96 -5.71
CA SER A 92 9.13 -9.14 -5.05
C SER A 92 8.15 -8.65 -6.12
N LEU A 93 7.11 -9.44 -6.39
CA LEU A 93 6.16 -9.19 -7.47
C LEU A 93 4.77 -8.88 -6.88
N GLU A 94 4.27 -7.67 -7.13
CA GLU A 94 2.92 -7.27 -6.76
C GLU A 94 1.87 -7.89 -7.69
N VAL A 95 0.83 -8.47 -7.11
CA VAL A 95 -0.24 -9.20 -7.80
C VAL A 95 -1.57 -9.02 -7.08
N ILE A 96 -2.66 -9.42 -7.72
CA ILE A 96 -3.98 -9.54 -7.08
C ILE A 96 -4.26 -11.00 -6.76
N ALA A 97 -4.57 -11.27 -5.51
CA ALA A 97 -5.01 -12.58 -5.05
C ALA A 97 -6.54 -12.61 -4.88
N GLU A 98 -7.12 -13.79 -5.10
CA GLU A 98 -8.52 -14.10 -4.85
C GLU A 98 -8.63 -15.06 -3.66
N LEU A 99 -9.39 -14.68 -2.64
CA LEU A 99 -9.75 -15.53 -1.52
C LEU A 99 -11.11 -16.19 -1.82
N GLN A 100 -11.12 -17.51 -1.85
CA GLN A 100 -12.31 -18.31 -2.12
C GLN A 100 -12.58 -19.30 -0.99
N HIS A 101 -13.82 -19.34 -0.51
CA HIS A 101 -14.22 -20.26 0.55
C HIS A 101 -14.40 -21.66 -0.01
N VAL A 102 -13.77 -22.66 0.62
CA VAL A 102 -13.84 -24.07 0.22
C VAL A 102 -14.58 -24.89 1.31
N PRO A 103 -15.92 -24.82 1.38
CA PRO A 103 -16.69 -25.50 2.43
C PRO A 103 -16.62 -27.02 2.37
N ALA A 104 -16.33 -27.58 1.21
CA ALA A 104 -16.15 -29.02 1.00
C ALA A 104 -14.75 -29.53 1.41
N ASN A 105 -13.89 -28.68 1.97
CA ASN A 105 -12.57 -29.10 2.43
C ASN A 105 -12.73 -30.07 3.63
N ARG A 106 -12.19 -31.28 3.47
CA ARG A 106 -12.29 -32.38 4.46
C ARG A 106 -11.62 -32.09 5.80
N TYR A 107 -10.70 -31.13 5.87
CA TYR A 107 -9.92 -30.81 7.06
C TYR A 107 -10.47 -29.59 7.79
N ASP A 108 -10.87 -28.56 7.03
CA ASP A 108 -11.39 -27.32 7.59
C ASP A 108 -12.52 -26.77 6.70
N PRO A 109 -13.80 -26.88 7.10
CA PRO A 109 -14.92 -26.36 6.32
C PRO A 109 -14.92 -24.82 6.22
N ASN A 110 -14.07 -24.11 6.99
CA ASN A 110 -13.89 -22.67 6.88
C ASN A 110 -12.71 -22.27 5.98
N ALA A 111 -12.00 -23.24 5.40
CA ALA A 111 -10.78 -23.00 4.62
C ALA A 111 -10.97 -21.94 3.53
N GLN A 112 -10.02 -21.02 3.45
CA GLN A 112 -9.96 -19.99 2.42
C GLN A 112 -8.76 -20.29 1.52
N ALA A 113 -9.03 -20.73 0.30
CA ALA A 113 -8.00 -20.96 -0.70
C ALA A 113 -7.58 -19.62 -1.32
N VAL A 114 -6.29 -19.48 -1.55
CA VAL A 114 -5.69 -18.29 -2.19
C VAL A 114 -5.38 -18.64 -3.64
N TYR A 115 -5.94 -17.87 -4.56
CA TYR A 115 -5.69 -17.99 -5.99
C TYR A 115 -5.01 -16.73 -6.53
N ILE A 116 -4.09 -16.90 -7.47
CA ILE A 116 -3.48 -15.80 -8.24
C ILE A 116 -3.52 -16.23 -9.71
N GLU A 117 -4.03 -15.36 -10.59
CA GLU A 117 -4.23 -15.67 -12.01
C GLU A 117 -4.96 -17.01 -12.26
N GLY A 118 -5.97 -17.30 -11.41
CA GLY A 118 -6.75 -18.54 -11.48
C GLY A 118 -6.03 -19.81 -11.03
N LYS A 119 -4.80 -19.71 -10.50
CA LYS A 119 -4.05 -20.84 -9.95
C LYS A 119 -4.05 -20.79 -8.44
N GLN A 120 -4.33 -21.91 -7.79
CA GLN A 120 -4.18 -22.00 -6.34
C GLN A 120 -2.69 -21.91 -5.98
N VAL A 121 -2.39 -21.06 -4.99
CA VAL A 121 -1.03 -20.80 -4.51
C VAL A 121 -0.87 -21.11 -3.01
N GLY A 122 -1.97 -21.33 -2.30
CA GLY A 122 -1.94 -21.65 -0.87
C GLY A 122 -3.32 -21.52 -0.24
N HIS A 123 -3.32 -21.31 1.08
CA HIS A 123 -4.50 -21.05 1.88
C HIS A 123 -4.20 -20.03 2.98
N LEU A 124 -5.23 -19.38 3.52
CA LEU A 124 -5.07 -18.67 4.79
C LEU A 124 -4.81 -19.66 5.93
N SER A 125 -4.12 -19.20 6.96
CA SER A 125 -4.00 -19.97 8.20
C SER A 125 -5.40 -20.32 8.73
N GLN A 126 -5.54 -21.46 9.43
CA GLN A 126 -6.83 -21.88 9.98
C GLN A 126 -7.48 -20.77 10.84
N ARG A 127 -6.66 -20.11 11.67
CA ARG A 127 -7.09 -18.99 12.52
C ARG A 127 -7.64 -17.83 11.70
N ASP A 128 -6.94 -17.44 10.64
CA ASP A 128 -7.33 -16.31 9.79
C ASP A 128 -8.53 -16.66 8.90
N ALA A 129 -8.60 -17.88 8.40
CA ALA A 129 -9.75 -18.39 7.65
C ALA A 129 -11.03 -18.33 8.50
N HIS A 130 -10.97 -18.80 9.74
CA HIS A 130 -12.11 -18.76 10.69
C HIS A 130 -12.49 -17.32 11.03
N ALA A 131 -11.51 -16.45 11.24
CA ALA A 131 -11.75 -15.04 11.49
C ALA A 131 -12.43 -14.37 10.29
N LEU A 132 -11.95 -14.62 9.06
CA LEU A 132 -12.53 -14.07 7.85
C LEU A 132 -13.98 -14.53 7.65
N ILE A 133 -14.28 -15.82 7.86
CA ILE A 133 -15.65 -16.34 7.77
C ILE A 133 -16.59 -15.63 8.74
N ARG A 134 -16.17 -15.42 10.00
CA ARG A 134 -16.98 -14.71 10.99
C ARG A 134 -17.27 -13.27 10.56
N GLU A 135 -16.27 -12.55 10.04
CA GLU A 135 -16.46 -11.18 9.58
C GLU A 135 -17.31 -11.09 8.30
N LYS A 136 -17.16 -12.04 7.36
CA LYS A 136 -18.07 -12.20 6.21
C LYS A 136 -19.52 -12.40 6.68
N GLY A 137 -19.72 -13.18 7.74
CA GLY A 137 -21.04 -13.42 8.34
C GLY A 137 -21.70 -12.14 8.84
N LYS A 138 -20.96 -11.22 9.48
CA LYS A 138 -21.49 -9.92 9.92
C LYS A 138 -22.00 -9.05 8.78
N LEU A 139 -21.43 -9.24 7.59
CA LEU A 139 -21.81 -8.53 6.37
C LEU A 139 -22.82 -9.30 5.51
N HIS A 140 -23.31 -10.45 5.97
CA HIS A 140 -24.21 -11.33 5.23
C HIS A 140 -23.64 -11.74 3.85
N LEU A 141 -22.31 -11.84 3.73
CA LEU A 141 -21.65 -12.30 2.52
C LEU A 141 -21.70 -13.83 2.46
N ASN A 142 -22.26 -14.36 1.39
CA ASN A 142 -22.36 -15.81 1.19
C ASN A 142 -20.99 -16.44 0.85
N SER A 143 -20.94 -17.78 0.85
CA SER A 143 -19.73 -18.56 0.57
C SER A 143 -19.20 -18.38 -0.86
N HIS A 144 -20.05 -18.03 -1.82
CA HIS A 144 -19.69 -17.83 -3.23
C HIS A 144 -19.08 -16.44 -3.51
N VAL A 145 -19.04 -15.55 -2.52
CA VAL A 145 -18.36 -14.25 -2.63
C VAL A 145 -16.85 -14.46 -2.67
N VAL A 146 -16.22 -13.97 -3.75
CA VAL A 146 -14.77 -13.94 -3.93
C VAL A 146 -14.24 -12.60 -3.43
N ILE A 147 -13.23 -12.64 -2.57
CA ILE A 147 -12.58 -11.42 -2.06
C ILE A 147 -11.26 -11.23 -2.80
N LEU A 148 -11.14 -10.14 -3.53
CA LEU A 148 -9.92 -9.69 -4.15
C LEU A 148 -9.09 -8.91 -3.13
N VAL A 149 -7.81 -9.24 -3.00
CA VAL A 149 -6.86 -8.56 -2.12
C VAL A 149 -5.52 -8.33 -2.85
N LYS A 150 -4.84 -7.22 -2.57
CA LYS A 150 -3.47 -7.01 -3.05
C LYS A 150 -2.52 -8.00 -2.36
N ALA A 151 -1.55 -8.51 -3.10
CA ALA A 151 -0.60 -9.49 -2.60
C ALA A 151 0.80 -9.26 -3.21
N LYS A 152 1.82 -9.84 -2.56
CA LYS A 152 3.16 -9.95 -3.11
C LYS A 152 3.60 -11.40 -3.14
N ILE A 153 4.16 -11.82 -4.27
CA ILE A 153 4.98 -13.03 -4.35
C ILE A 153 6.40 -12.63 -3.99
N ILE A 154 6.95 -13.29 -2.97
CA ILE A 154 8.30 -13.03 -2.43
C ILE A 154 9.17 -14.30 -2.51
N GLY A 155 10.47 -14.17 -2.29
CA GLY A 155 11.39 -15.30 -2.29
C GLY A 155 11.74 -15.78 -3.70
N GLY A 156 11.84 -17.09 -3.90
CA GLY A 156 12.12 -17.64 -5.22
C GLY A 156 13.50 -17.29 -5.77
N TRP A 157 14.50 -17.26 -4.91
CA TRP A 157 15.89 -17.06 -5.30
C TRP A 157 16.61 -18.40 -5.54
N LYS A 158 17.68 -18.40 -6.32
CA LYS A 158 18.52 -19.57 -6.58
C LYS A 158 19.96 -19.14 -6.85
N ASN A 159 20.90 -19.74 -6.14
CA ASN A 159 22.34 -19.59 -6.38
C ASN A 159 23.00 -20.96 -6.60
N SER A 160 24.33 -20.98 -6.72
CA SER A 160 25.10 -22.20 -6.99
C SER A 160 25.06 -23.24 -5.87
N ARG A 161 24.66 -22.88 -4.65
CA ARG A 161 24.65 -23.75 -3.47
C ARG A 161 23.25 -24.16 -3.03
N ASN A 162 22.27 -23.27 -3.19
CA ASN A 162 20.92 -23.50 -2.67
C ASN A 162 19.86 -22.65 -3.41
N GLU A 163 18.60 -22.93 -3.13
CA GLU A 163 17.47 -22.14 -3.59
C GLU A 163 16.46 -21.85 -2.48
N GLY A 164 15.85 -20.67 -2.53
CA GLY A 164 14.72 -20.27 -1.72
C GLY A 164 13.40 -20.64 -2.39
N SER A 165 12.38 -20.95 -1.58
CA SER A 165 11.01 -21.14 -2.07
C SER A 165 10.34 -19.80 -2.34
N PHE A 166 9.33 -19.80 -3.21
CA PHE A 166 8.39 -18.69 -3.32
C PHE A 166 7.46 -18.70 -2.11
N GLY A 167 7.15 -17.52 -1.58
CA GLY A 167 6.12 -17.28 -0.57
C GLY A 167 5.11 -16.25 -1.06
N VAL A 168 3.97 -16.15 -0.37
CA VAL A 168 2.95 -15.14 -0.68
C VAL A 168 2.54 -14.40 0.59
N VAL A 169 2.49 -13.07 0.50
CA VAL A 169 1.99 -12.20 1.57
C VAL A 169 0.85 -11.33 1.04
N LEU A 170 -0.22 -11.21 1.83
CA LEU A 170 -1.43 -10.48 1.50
C LEU A 170 -1.48 -9.15 2.25
N ASP A 171 -1.99 -8.11 1.61
CA ASP A 171 -2.28 -6.83 2.23
C ASP A 171 -3.64 -6.86 2.95
N MET A 172 -3.64 -7.34 4.19
CA MET A 172 -4.85 -7.55 4.97
C MET A 172 -4.93 -6.54 6.13
N PRO A 173 -6.10 -5.95 6.41
CA PRO A 173 -6.30 -5.27 7.70
C PRO A 173 -6.23 -6.29 8.85
N PRO A 174 -6.11 -5.84 10.09
CA PRO A 174 -6.47 -6.69 11.23
C PRO A 174 -7.85 -7.30 10.99
N MET A 175 -8.01 -8.61 11.22
CA MET A 175 -9.23 -9.35 10.84
C MET A 175 -10.52 -8.65 11.32
N LYS A 176 -10.54 -8.12 12.54
CA LYS A 176 -11.67 -7.38 13.14
C LYS A 176 -12.12 -6.14 12.34
N ASP A 177 -11.27 -5.61 11.47
CA ASP A 177 -11.49 -4.39 10.70
C ASP A 177 -11.89 -4.69 9.24
N ILE A 178 -11.89 -5.96 8.81
CA ILE A 178 -12.28 -6.37 7.44
C ILE A 178 -13.64 -5.81 7.05
N ALA A 179 -14.61 -5.91 7.94
CA ALA A 179 -15.98 -5.46 7.66
C ALA A 179 -16.08 -3.96 7.34
N LYS A 180 -15.08 -3.17 7.77
CA LYS A 180 -15.02 -1.72 7.56
C LYS A 180 -14.43 -1.33 6.21
N VAL A 181 -13.61 -2.19 5.61
CA VAL A 181 -12.80 -1.85 4.43
C VAL A 181 -13.13 -2.67 3.19
N ILE A 182 -13.89 -3.76 3.34
CA ILE A 182 -14.35 -4.55 2.21
C ILE A 182 -15.42 -3.80 1.42
N SER A 183 -15.25 -3.76 0.10
CA SER A 183 -16.03 -2.91 -0.81
C SER A 183 -16.57 -3.68 -2.01
N SER A 184 -17.65 -3.20 -2.63
CA SER A 184 -18.12 -3.69 -3.93
C SER A 184 -17.53 -2.95 -5.13
N VAL A 185 -16.85 -1.81 -4.89
CA VAL A 185 -16.18 -1.06 -5.96
C VAL A 185 -14.73 -1.51 -6.13
N SER A 186 -14.16 -1.27 -7.31
CA SER A 186 -12.81 -1.67 -7.71
C SER A 186 -11.72 -1.28 -6.71
N PHE A 187 -10.49 -1.82 -6.85
CA PHE A 187 -9.37 -1.39 -6.00
C PHE A 187 -9.10 0.09 -6.14
N GLU A 188 -9.12 0.63 -7.36
CA GLU A 188 -8.90 2.04 -7.64
C GLU A 188 -9.94 2.91 -6.93
N ASP A 189 -11.22 2.55 -7.03
CA ASP A 189 -12.30 3.28 -6.38
C ASP A 189 -12.28 3.12 -4.85
N SER A 190 -11.93 1.93 -4.36
CA SER A 190 -11.85 1.62 -2.93
C SER A 190 -10.65 2.32 -2.28
N ASP A 191 -9.50 2.31 -2.96
CA ASP A 191 -8.30 3.04 -2.56
C ASP A 191 -8.61 4.53 -2.52
N GLN A 192 -9.27 5.09 -3.54
CA GLN A 192 -9.69 6.50 -3.53
C GLN A 192 -10.65 6.83 -2.38
N LYS A 193 -11.64 5.98 -2.10
CA LYS A 193 -12.58 6.16 -0.98
C LYS A 193 -11.88 6.09 0.38
N ARG A 194 -10.97 5.12 0.55
CA ARG A 194 -10.19 4.94 1.79
C ARG A 194 -9.23 6.09 1.99
N ALA A 195 -8.52 6.49 0.93
CA ALA A 195 -7.65 7.65 0.92
C ALA A 195 -8.43 8.87 1.44
N LYS A 196 -9.60 9.21 0.86
CA LYS A 196 -10.46 10.30 1.34
C LYS A 196 -10.85 10.24 2.83
N SER A 197 -10.81 9.06 3.47
CA SER A 197 -11.19 8.87 4.88
C SER A 197 -10.04 8.98 5.88
N ILE A 198 -8.78 9.02 5.45
CA ILE A 198 -7.63 9.07 6.35
C ILE A 198 -7.21 10.52 6.58
N PRO A 199 -7.40 11.08 7.79
CA PRO A 199 -7.01 12.45 8.06
C PRO A 199 -5.50 12.61 7.95
N LEU A 200 -5.07 13.77 7.45
CA LEU A 200 -3.66 14.17 7.42
C LEU A 200 -3.02 14.04 8.81
N ASN A 201 -1.78 13.56 8.84
CA ASN A 201 -0.97 13.59 10.05
C ASN A 201 -0.61 15.04 10.41
N ARG A 202 0.09 15.24 11.54
CA ARG A 202 0.38 16.58 12.04
C ARG A 202 1.31 17.37 11.12
N ASP A 203 2.35 16.74 10.57
CA ASP A 203 3.34 17.41 9.74
C ASP A 203 2.79 17.75 8.36
N GLN A 204 1.97 16.84 7.82
CA GLN A 204 1.22 17.06 6.60
C GLN A 204 0.24 18.24 6.74
N LYS A 205 -0.44 18.39 7.89
CA LYS A 205 -1.29 19.57 8.18
C LYS A 205 -0.47 20.86 8.27
N ARG A 206 0.69 20.80 8.96
CA ARG A 206 1.57 21.96 9.14
C ARG A 206 2.02 22.58 7.82
N PHE A 207 2.28 21.78 6.79
CA PHE A 207 2.62 22.30 5.48
C PHE A 207 1.51 23.24 4.95
N PHE A 208 0.25 22.80 4.95
CA PHE A 208 -0.86 23.62 4.44
C PHE A 208 -1.08 24.87 5.28
N ASP A 209 -1.02 24.72 6.61
CA ASP A 209 -1.20 25.83 7.55
C ASP A 209 -0.10 26.89 7.36
N TYR A 210 1.16 26.46 7.23
CA TYR A 210 2.31 27.35 7.02
C TYR A 210 2.26 28.04 5.66
N MET A 211 1.90 27.31 4.60
CA MET A 211 1.84 27.86 3.25
C MET A 211 0.58 28.72 3.03
N GLY A 212 -0.41 28.67 3.93
CA GLY A 212 -1.70 29.34 3.76
C GLY A 212 -2.50 28.81 2.56
N ILE A 213 -2.21 27.59 2.10
CA ILE A 213 -2.82 27.01 0.90
C ILE A 213 -4.07 26.24 1.29
N LYS A 214 -5.19 26.55 0.63
CA LYS A 214 -6.43 25.79 0.80
C LYS A 214 -6.22 24.36 0.31
N ARG A 215 -6.60 23.42 1.17
CA ARG A 215 -6.57 21.98 0.86
C ARG A 215 -7.68 21.62 -0.11
N ASP A 216 -7.35 20.82 -1.11
CA ASP A 216 -8.34 20.09 -1.90
C ASP A 216 -8.94 18.98 -1.01
N GLU A 217 -10.27 18.80 -1.09
CA GLU A 217 -11.03 17.84 -0.29
C GLU A 217 -10.67 16.37 -0.60
N SER A 218 -10.01 16.12 -1.74
CA SER A 218 -9.51 14.81 -2.14
C SER A 218 -8.16 14.43 -1.52
N ILE A 219 -7.47 15.36 -0.86
CA ILE A 219 -6.15 15.15 -0.25
C ILE A 219 -6.26 14.48 1.11
N ASN A 220 -5.38 13.51 1.37
CA ASN A 220 -5.33 12.72 2.58
C ASN A 220 -3.91 12.20 2.87
N SER A 221 -3.72 11.59 4.02
CA SER A 221 -2.38 11.16 4.49
C SER A 221 -1.59 10.27 3.51
N LEU A 222 -2.26 9.53 2.61
CA LEU A 222 -1.59 8.62 1.68
C LEU A 222 -1.15 9.28 0.37
N ASN A 223 -1.87 10.30 -0.09
CA ASN A 223 -1.56 10.99 -1.36
C ASN A 223 -0.96 12.38 -1.17
N VAL A 224 -0.99 12.90 0.06
CA VAL A 224 -0.56 14.26 0.35
C VAL A 224 0.92 14.47 0.14
N ASP A 225 1.78 13.47 0.34
CA ASP A 225 3.22 13.65 0.15
C ASP A 225 3.55 13.92 -1.32
N GLN A 226 2.91 13.20 -2.24
CA GLN A 226 3.02 13.47 -3.68
C GLN A 226 2.39 14.82 -4.04
N TYR A 227 1.20 15.12 -3.50
CA TYR A 227 0.56 16.41 -3.73
C TYR A 227 1.44 17.59 -3.26
N ILE A 228 2.07 17.45 -2.08
CA ILE A 228 3.00 18.43 -1.53
C ILE A 228 4.20 18.54 -2.47
N ALA A 229 4.77 17.44 -2.95
CA ALA A 229 5.87 17.46 -3.89
C ALA A 229 5.51 18.22 -5.18
N ASP A 230 4.35 17.94 -5.77
CA ASP A 230 3.86 18.60 -6.98
C ASP A 230 3.60 20.09 -6.73
N LYS A 231 2.99 20.44 -5.58
CA LYS A 231 2.81 21.84 -5.18
C LYS A 231 4.14 22.55 -4.94
N LYS A 232 5.13 21.90 -4.34
CA LYS A 232 6.49 22.47 -4.18
C LYS A 232 7.09 22.81 -5.55
N ILE A 233 6.86 21.99 -6.59
CA ILE A 233 7.29 22.26 -7.97
C ILE A 233 6.53 23.45 -8.58
N GLU A 234 5.20 23.45 -8.44
CA GLU A 234 4.33 24.54 -8.91
C GLU A 234 4.76 25.89 -8.30
N ILE A 235 4.97 25.94 -6.99
CA ILE A 235 5.38 27.15 -6.27
C ILE A 235 6.77 27.62 -6.72
N ARG A 236 7.72 26.72 -6.96
CA ARG A 236 9.04 27.10 -7.48
C ARG A 236 8.95 27.75 -8.86
N SER A 237 8.02 27.28 -9.68
CA SER A 237 7.79 27.78 -11.04
C SER A 237 6.83 28.97 -11.15
N SER A 238 6.13 29.33 -10.07
CA SER A 238 5.19 30.47 -10.05
C SER A 238 5.91 31.83 -10.18
N GLU A 239 5.18 32.93 -10.34
CA GLU A 239 5.76 34.29 -10.24
C GLU A 239 5.61 34.90 -8.83
N ASP A 240 4.95 34.18 -7.92
CA ASP A 240 4.66 34.64 -6.56
C ASP A 240 5.92 34.58 -5.68
N ARG A 241 6.49 35.75 -5.40
CA ARG A 241 7.72 35.87 -4.59
C ARG A 241 7.50 35.50 -3.13
N ASP A 242 6.39 35.90 -2.53
CA ASP A 242 6.09 35.63 -1.11
C ASP A 242 5.92 34.13 -0.88
N LEU A 243 5.19 33.47 -1.78
CA LEU A 243 4.95 32.03 -1.69
C LEU A 243 6.25 31.22 -1.87
N LYS A 244 7.16 31.68 -2.74
CA LYS A 244 8.49 31.08 -2.90
C LYS A 244 9.35 31.25 -1.65
N GLU A 245 9.34 32.44 -1.06
CA GLU A 245 10.10 32.72 0.16
C GLU A 245 9.60 31.86 1.33
N LYS A 246 8.27 31.74 1.51
CA LYS A 246 7.66 30.81 2.46
C LYS A 246 8.12 29.38 2.22
N LEU A 247 8.08 28.90 0.97
CA LEU A 247 8.53 27.55 0.66
C LEU A 247 10.01 27.34 1.02
N MET A 248 10.88 28.30 0.73
CA MET A 248 12.30 28.22 1.08
C MET A 248 12.50 28.17 2.60
N THR A 249 11.79 29.00 3.36
CA THR A 249 11.84 29.00 4.83
C THR A 249 11.32 27.69 5.42
N TYR A 250 10.21 27.17 4.90
CA TYR A 250 9.69 25.87 5.30
C TYR A 250 10.69 24.73 5.05
N GLN A 251 11.36 24.72 3.88
CA GLN A 251 12.39 23.72 3.57
C GLN A 251 13.62 23.84 4.44
N LYS A 252 14.05 25.06 4.79
CA LYS A 252 15.12 25.29 5.76
C LYS A 252 14.74 24.71 7.13
N ARG A 253 13.51 24.98 7.59
CA ARG A 253 12.97 24.42 8.83
C ARG A 253 12.99 22.88 8.85
N GLU A 254 12.49 22.23 7.79
CA GLU A 254 12.51 20.76 7.67
C GLU A 254 13.93 20.21 7.83
N ARG A 255 14.92 20.86 7.21
CA ARG A 255 16.32 20.45 7.30
C ARG A 255 16.90 20.59 8.70
N VAL A 256 16.67 21.72 9.38
CA VAL A 256 17.17 21.93 10.75
C VAL A 256 16.59 20.91 11.72
N ILE A 257 15.31 20.55 11.58
CA ILE A 257 14.69 19.51 12.41
C ILE A 257 15.37 18.17 12.19
N LEU A 258 15.61 17.78 10.93
CA LEU A 258 16.31 16.53 10.61
C LEU A 258 17.73 16.50 11.17
N ASP A 259 18.50 17.58 10.96
CA ASP A 259 19.87 17.71 11.48
C ASP A 259 19.89 17.55 13.02
N LEU A 260 18.98 18.22 13.73
CA LEU A 260 18.88 18.11 15.20
C LEU A 260 18.47 16.71 15.69
N LEU A 261 17.62 16.01 14.94
CA LEU A 261 17.20 14.64 15.28
C LEU A 261 18.28 13.61 14.93
N GLU A 262 19.04 13.81 13.85
CA GLU A 262 20.19 12.98 13.47
C GLU A 262 21.32 13.12 14.49
N ASP A 263 21.64 14.35 14.92
CA ASP A 263 22.61 14.62 16.01
C ASP A 263 22.28 13.87 17.31
N TRP A 264 21.01 13.53 17.53
CA TRP A 264 20.57 12.69 18.65
C TRP A 264 20.63 11.20 18.39
N ARG A 265 20.36 10.74 17.17
CA ARG A 265 20.43 9.32 16.81
C ARG A 265 21.87 8.83 16.79
N ASP A 266 22.82 9.68 16.40
CA ASP A 266 24.25 9.32 16.45
C ASP A 266 24.81 9.17 17.88
N ARG A 267 24.09 9.66 18.91
CA ARG A 267 24.42 9.39 20.32
C ARG A 267 24.35 7.90 20.68
N ASP A 268 23.45 7.13 20.04
CA ASP A 268 23.33 5.68 20.30
C ASP A 268 24.54 4.89 19.76
N ASN A 269 25.36 5.51 18.89
CA ASN A 269 26.58 4.91 18.31
C ASN A 269 27.87 5.25 19.10
N GLY A 270 27.77 5.88 20.27
CA GLY A 270 28.87 5.95 21.23
C GLY A 270 29.93 7.03 20.98
N VAL A 271 29.62 8.09 20.23
CA VAL A 271 30.50 9.27 20.13
C VAL A 271 30.11 10.30 21.19
N ILE A 272 30.99 10.47 22.18
CA ILE A 272 30.82 11.33 23.35
C ILE A 272 30.80 12.80 22.92
N PHE A 273 29.70 13.51 23.21
CA PHE A 273 29.62 14.97 23.19
C PHE A 273 28.92 15.48 24.46
N LEU A 274 29.14 16.77 24.76
CA LEU A 274 28.76 17.62 25.91
C LEU A 274 27.33 17.49 26.52
N TYR A 275 26.48 16.57 26.06
CA TYR A 275 25.05 16.50 26.35
C TYR A 275 24.58 15.12 26.87
N ASP A 276 25.48 14.31 27.42
CA ASP A 276 25.20 12.99 28.03
C ASP A 276 24.15 13.05 29.15
N GLU A 277 23.88 14.23 29.69
CA GLU A 277 22.90 14.52 30.73
C GLU A 277 21.49 14.83 30.20
N ILE A 278 21.18 14.62 28.92
CA ILE A 278 19.85 14.92 28.36
C ILE A 278 19.16 13.64 27.86
N LYS A 279 17.94 13.36 28.34
CA LYS A 279 17.05 12.31 27.85
C LYS A 279 16.52 12.68 26.46
N MET A 280 16.31 11.69 25.59
CA MET A 280 15.68 11.90 24.29
C MET A 280 14.25 12.46 24.48
N PRO A 281 13.97 13.69 24.06
CA PRO A 281 12.62 14.20 24.05
C PRO A 281 11.85 13.74 22.81
N SER A 282 10.55 13.92 22.91
CA SER A 282 9.63 13.74 21.80
C SER A 282 9.82 14.81 20.73
N GLU A 283 9.52 14.44 19.49
CA GLU A 283 9.41 15.35 18.35
C GLU A 283 8.53 16.56 18.66
N LEU A 284 7.45 16.38 19.42
CA LEU A 284 6.58 17.49 19.84
C LEU A 284 7.31 18.52 20.71
N GLN A 285 8.22 18.11 21.58
CA GLN A 285 9.01 19.01 22.42
C GLN A 285 10.02 19.78 21.55
N VAL A 286 10.70 19.09 20.63
CA VAL A 286 11.61 19.71 19.65
C VAL A 286 10.88 20.80 18.86
N LEU A 287 9.74 20.43 18.25
CA LEU A 287 8.95 21.36 17.43
C LEU A 287 8.46 22.58 18.23
N LYS A 288 8.01 22.38 19.47
CA LYS A 288 7.55 23.48 20.33
C LYS A 288 8.67 24.40 20.78
N THR A 289 9.89 23.88 20.93
CA THR A 289 11.06 24.71 21.25
C THR A 289 11.48 25.52 20.03
N LEU A 290 11.50 24.91 18.84
CA LEU A 290 11.81 25.63 17.60
C LEU A 290 10.78 26.72 17.27
N GLU A 291 9.49 26.47 17.50
CA GLU A 291 8.43 27.49 17.34
C GLU A 291 8.63 28.70 18.26
N GLU A 292 9.19 28.48 19.46
CA GLU A 292 9.48 29.55 20.41
C GLU A 292 10.70 30.37 19.98
N LEU A 293 11.77 29.71 19.54
CA LEU A 293 12.94 30.39 18.98
C LEU A 293 12.57 31.21 17.74
N GLU A 294 11.70 30.68 16.88
CA GLU A 294 11.15 31.42 15.73
C GLU A 294 10.34 32.65 16.17
N SER A 295 9.53 32.53 17.23
CA SER A 295 8.80 33.68 17.81
C SER A 295 9.70 34.73 18.44
N GLU A 296 10.90 34.35 18.85
CA GLU A 296 11.99 35.22 19.33
C GLU A 296 12.81 35.82 18.17
N ALA A 297 12.36 35.64 16.92
CA ALA A 297 13.01 36.10 15.69
C ALA A 297 14.42 35.52 15.47
N ILE A 298 14.73 34.38 16.09
CA ILE A 298 15.99 33.66 15.89
C ILE A 298 15.92 32.94 14.54
N SER A 299 16.93 33.15 13.70
CA SER A 299 16.93 32.58 12.34
C SER A 299 17.24 31.08 12.35
N TRP A 300 16.69 30.34 11.39
CA TRP A 300 16.98 28.90 11.22
C TRP A 300 18.47 28.62 10.98
N ASP A 301 19.19 29.54 10.33
CA ASP A 301 20.62 29.42 10.09
C ASP A 301 21.41 29.59 11.42
N GLU A 302 20.94 30.48 12.30
CA GLU A 302 21.51 30.66 13.65
C GLU A 302 21.25 29.44 14.54
N ILE A 303 20.01 28.93 14.56
CA ILE A 303 19.65 27.69 15.29
C ILE A 303 20.55 26.54 14.84
N LYS A 304 20.75 26.38 13.53
CA LYS A 304 21.62 25.35 12.96
C LYS A 304 23.09 25.51 13.33
N SER A 305 23.58 26.75 13.35
CA SER A 305 24.98 27.04 13.66
C SER A 305 25.29 26.94 15.16
N ASN A 306 24.27 27.03 16.01
CA ASN A 306 24.38 27.02 17.46
C ASN A 306 23.35 26.08 18.08
N ASN A 307 23.59 24.77 17.94
CA ASN A 307 22.72 23.74 18.51
C ASN A 307 22.62 23.86 20.05
N GLU A 308 23.63 24.42 20.72
CA GLU A 308 23.62 24.64 22.18
C GLU A 308 22.50 25.58 22.62
N MET A 309 22.24 26.65 21.86
CA MET A 309 21.12 27.56 22.13
C MET A 309 19.78 26.82 22.11
N PHE A 310 19.58 25.94 21.10
CA PHE A 310 18.38 25.11 21.04
C PHE A 310 18.27 24.18 22.26
N TYR A 311 19.36 23.51 22.64
CA TYR A 311 19.37 22.61 23.80
C TYR A 311 19.11 23.33 25.12
N ASN A 312 19.69 24.51 25.30
CA ASN A 312 19.46 25.34 26.50
C ASN A 312 17.99 25.72 26.61
N LYS A 313 17.38 26.19 25.51
CA LYS A 313 15.95 26.52 25.46
C LYS A 313 15.07 25.29 25.69
N LEU A 314 15.46 24.14 25.13
CA LEU A 314 14.77 22.87 25.31
C LEU A 314 14.78 22.42 26.78
N LEU A 315 15.91 22.55 27.47
CA LEU A 315 16.05 22.19 28.89
C LEU A 315 15.34 23.18 29.81
N GLU A 316 15.35 24.47 29.48
CA GLU A 316 14.56 25.49 30.18
C GLU A 316 13.08 25.14 30.15
N LYS A 317 12.57 24.77 28.96
CA LYS A 317 11.16 24.42 28.75
C LYS A 317 10.78 23.05 29.30
N TYR A 318 11.72 22.11 29.27
CA TYR A 318 11.50 20.73 29.70
C TYR A 318 12.60 20.25 30.67
N PRO A 319 12.63 20.75 31.92
CA PRO A 319 13.71 20.45 32.87
C PRO A 319 13.86 18.95 33.19
N LYS A 320 12.78 18.18 33.05
CA LYS A 320 12.76 16.71 33.28
C LYS A 320 13.60 15.92 32.27
N LEU A 321 14.00 16.55 31.17
CA LEU A 321 14.93 15.96 30.21
C LEU A 321 16.35 15.92 30.76
N LYS A 322 16.70 16.75 31.75
CA LYS A 322 17.97 16.61 32.45
C LYS A 322 17.99 15.25 33.18
N LYS A 323 19.05 14.47 32.99
CA LYS A 323 19.24 13.14 33.59
C LYS A 323 19.52 13.25 35.07
#